data_AF-A0A6I5P026-F1
#
_entry.id   AF-A0A6I5P026-F1
#
_cell.length_a   1.000
_cell.length_b   1.000
_cell.length_c   1.000
_cell.angle_alpha   90.00
_cell.angle_beta   90.00
_cell.angle_gamma   90.00
#
_symmetry.space_group_name_H-M   'P 1'
#
loop_
_entity.id
_entity.type
_entity.pdbx_description
1 polymer ?
#
loop_
_entity_poly.entity_id
_entity_poly.type
_entity_poly.pdbx_seq_one_letter_code
_entity_poly.pdbx_strand_id
1 'polypeptide(L)'
;MDSELAPQFPSTLRRLALILITLLVSVIMGSALIASWNEPQVASRLELYQTDLLLQATAWEGEGLPAEQVTTLRRNLLGADPIADAQTAYESVRETALNTLAENTAMNGDTAVSPRLQNALEGQSELLDLLDLRLGILEAERGDLAAAASSWQAVKSRQAKGDRLWRTADTLNALWQGANIPDESEALLTETLQGWFRNRALAQYYQQTQAPAALATLEQAETDKAQGLIFTLAAVGVFPVIGAFSGILLLIGLGAQRLVKGTEALLAQNRDRGWETPWPAETIWLVIVGGFLFMGQLVVPVVISPLRGVLAETGIRGQALFALTYYLLMSVGAIAVLFFAIRSYRPLPPDWFTVKLRSNGWLWGLGGYFAALPLMLTVSVLNQQIWQGQGGSNPLLQTVLEAQDPLALAIFFTTASIAAPLFEEFLFRGFLLPSLTRYMPVWGAIGVSSLIFAIAHLSLSEVLPLTVLGVVLGVVYTRSRNLLSPMLLHSAWNSITMLGLFLLGSSVN
;
A
#
# COMPACT_ATOMS: atom_id res chain seq x y z
N MET A 1 -17.78 44.12 -29.99
CA MET A 1 -18.29 44.83 -28.81
C MET A 1 -17.65 44.20 -27.58
N ASP A 2 -16.41 44.62 -27.39
CA ASP A 2 -15.66 44.83 -26.14
C ASP A 2 -15.69 43.73 -25.07
N SER A 3 -14.68 42.85 -25.13
CA SER A 3 -14.25 42.01 -24.01
C SER A 3 -13.13 42.67 -23.17
N GLU A 4 -13.12 44.01 -23.08
CA GLU A 4 -12.10 44.80 -22.38
C GLU A 4 -12.56 45.26 -20.99
N LEU A 5 -13.07 44.39 -20.11
CA LEU A 5 -13.30 44.77 -18.71
C LEU A 5 -13.05 43.60 -17.73
N ALA A 6 -11.87 43.00 -17.81
CA ALA A 6 -11.29 42.32 -16.67
C ALA A 6 -9.84 42.82 -16.52
N PRO A 7 -9.39 43.24 -15.33
CA PRO A 7 -7.99 43.58 -15.11
C PRO A 7 -7.16 42.34 -15.41
N GLN A 8 -6.54 42.30 -16.58
CA GLN A 8 -5.59 41.27 -16.92
C GLN A 8 -4.35 41.57 -16.09
N PHE A 9 -4.10 40.77 -15.05
CA PHE A 9 -2.78 40.72 -14.44
C PHE A 9 -1.74 40.66 -15.57
N PRO A 10 -0.74 41.57 -15.60
CA PRO A 10 0.28 41.58 -16.64
C PRO A 10 0.82 40.16 -16.84
N SER A 11 0.85 39.70 -18.09
CA SER A 11 1.25 38.32 -18.43
C SER A 11 2.64 37.96 -17.87
N THR A 12 3.49 38.96 -17.70
CA THR A 12 4.79 38.90 -17.02
C THR A 12 4.68 38.58 -15.53
N LEU A 13 3.84 39.29 -14.78
CA LEU A 13 3.63 39.03 -13.35
C LEU A 13 3.04 37.64 -13.09
N ARG A 14 2.08 37.21 -13.94
CA ARG A 14 1.52 35.84 -13.86
C ARG A 14 2.59 34.77 -14.10
N ARG A 15 3.47 34.97 -15.07
CA ARG A 15 4.58 34.04 -15.37
C ARG A 15 5.60 34.01 -14.23
N LEU A 16 5.96 35.17 -13.67
CA LEU A 16 6.85 35.26 -12.51
C LEU A 16 6.27 34.52 -11.30
N ALA A 17 4.99 34.72 -10.99
CA ALA A 17 4.33 33.99 -9.92
C ALA A 17 4.36 32.48 -10.15
N LEU A 18 4.10 32.02 -11.38
CA LEU A 18 4.14 30.60 -11.71
C LEU A 18 5.55 30.01 -11.62
N ILE A 19 6.59 30.76 -11.99
CA ILE A 19 8.00 30.35 -11.82
C ILE A 19 8.32 30.20 -10.33
N LEU A 20 7.95 31.18 -9.50
CA LEU A 20 8.18 31.11 -8.05
C LEU A 20 7.47 29.92 -7.41
N ILE A 21 6.19 29.69 -7.78
CA ILE A 21 5.43 28.52 -7.33
C ILE A 21 6.12 27.22 -7.77
N THR A 22 6.60 27.16 -9.02
CA THR A 22 7.29 25.98 -9.55
C THR A 22 8.57 25.68 -8.77
N LEU A 23 9.39 26.70 -8.49
CA LEU A 23 10.61 26.54 -7.71
C LEU A 23 10.29 26.05 -6.30
N LEU A 24 9.31 26.65 -5.63
CA LEU A 24 8.89 26.27 -4.29
C LEU A 24 8.40 24.81 -4.23
N VAL A 25 7.49 24.44 -5.14
CA VAL A 25 6.97 23.07 -5.23
C VAL A 25 8.08 22.08 -5.53
N SER A 26 9.01 22.41 -6.43
CA SER A 26 10.13 21.52 -6.78
C SER A 26 11.04 21.24 -5.59
N VAL A 27 11.33 22.26 -4.77
CA VAL A 27 12.12 22.09 -3.53
C VAL A 27 11.38 21.19 -2.54
N ILE A 28 10.08 21.43 -2.32
CA ILE A 28 9.27 20.62 -1.39
C ILE A 28 9.21 19.16 -1.86
N MET A 29 8.85 18.91 -3.12
CA MET A 29 8.73 17.56 -3.66
C MET A 29 10.09 16.84 -3.70
N GLY A 30 11.15 17.53 -4.11
CA GLY A 30 12.50 16.97 -4.13
C GLY A 30 12.95 16.56 -2.72
N SER A 31 12.69 17.40 -1.72
CA SER A 31 12.99 17.07 -0.32
C SER A 31 12.18 15.87 0.20
N ALA A 32 10.90 15.77 -0.17
CA ALA A 32 10.05 14.65 0.23
C ALA A 32 10.48 13.33 -0.41
N LEU A 33 10.82 13.34 -1.70
CA LEU A 33 11.34 12.15 -2.40
C LEU A 33 12.66 11.67 -1.81
N ILE A 34 13.57 12.60 -1.49
CA ILE A 34 14.84 12.27 -0.81
C ILE A 34 14.58 11.70 0.58
N ALA A 35 13.68 12.31 1.34
CA ALA A 35 13.32 11.84 2.69
C ALA A 35 12.73 10.41 2.66
N SER A 36 11.95 10.07 1.62
CA SER A 36 11.34 8.74 1.50
C SER A 36 12.37 7.61 1.35
N TRP A 37 13.60 7.89 0.91
CA TRP A 37 14.64 6.88 0.66
C TRP A 37 14.89 5.97 1.87
N ASN A 38 14.98 6.55 3.07
CA ASN A 38 15.29 5.81 4.29
C ASN A 38 14.04 5.32 5.04
N GLU A 39 12.83 5.56 4.52
CA GLU A 39 11.61 5.08 5.17
C GLU A 39 11.41 3.58 4.88
N PRO A 40 11.05 2.76 5.90
CA PRO A 40 10.78 1.34 5.69
C PRO A 40 9.52 1.17 4.83
N GLN A 41 9.56 0.22 3.89
CA GLN A 41 8.38 -0.13 3.11
C GLN A 41 7.36 -0.86 3.96
N VAL A 42 6.10 -0.46 3.79
CA VAL A 42 4.93 -1.16 4.33
C VAL A 42 4.92 -2.64 3.90
N ALA A 43 5.47 -2.96 2.73
CA ALA A 43 5.54 -4.31 2.18
C ALA A 43 6.19 -5.34 3.12
N SER A 44 7.29 -4.98 3.81
CA SER A 44 8.00 -5.89 4.73
C SER A 44 7.15 -6.33 5.93
N ARG A 45 6.28 -5.45 6.43
CA ARG A 45 5.38 -5.76 7.55
C ARG A 45 4.11 -6.47 7.08
N LEU A 46 3.67 -6.21 5.85
CA LEU A 46 2.57 -6.95 5.21
C LEU A 46 2.95 -8.42 4.95
N GLU A 47 4.21 -8.70 4.62
CA GLU A 47 4.74 -10.06 4.50
C GLU A 47 4.57 -10.86 5.79
N LEU A 48 4.79 -10.23 6.95
CA LEU A 48 4.56 -10.87 8.25
C LEU A 48 3.07 -11.12 8.53
N TYR A 49 2.16 -10.23 8.12
CA TYR A 49 0.72 -10.49 8.26
C TYR A 49 0.27 -11.70 7.44
N GLN A 50 0.79 -11.85 6.23
CA GLN A 50 0.54 -13.05 5.42
C GLN A 50 1.13 -14.30 6.09
N THR A 51 2.34 -14.19 6.65
CA THR A 51 2.99 -15.28 7.38
C THR A 51 2.19 -15.72 8.60
N ASP A 52 1.70 -14.77 9.40
CA ASP A 52 0.88 -15.00 10.59
C ASP A 52 -0.43 -15.72 10.25
N LEU A 53 -1.00 -15.38 9.09
CA LEU A 53 -2.18 -16.03 8.55
C LEU A 53 -1.93 -17.47 8.13
N LEU A 54 -0.83 -17.72 7.42
CA LEU A 54 -0.44 -19.07 7.01
C LEU A 54 -0.20 -19.95 8.23
N LEU A 55 0.47 -19.41 9.26
CA LEU A 55 0.66 -20.08 10.55
C LEU A 55 -0.67 -20.40 11.24
N GLN A 56 -1.60 -19.44 11.33
CA GLN A 56 -2.92 -19.73 11.93
C GLN A 56 -3.70 -20.80 11.14
N ALA A 57 -3.57 -20.80 9.81
CA ALA A 57 -4.23 -21.79 8.96
C ALA A 57 -3.63 -23.20 9.09
N THR A 58 -2.48 -23.39 9.75
CA THR A 58 -1.93 -24.74 9.99
C THR A 58 -2.80 -25.58 10.91
N ALA A 59 -3.70 -24.98 11.70
CA ALA A 59 -4.65 -25.71 12.53
C ALA A 59 -5.82 -26.35 11.73
N TRP A 60 -5.96 -26.05 10.44
CA TRP A 60 -7.09 -26.57 9.64
C TRP A 60 -6.96 -28.07 9.29
N GLU A 61 -7.81 -28.91 9.85
CA GLU A 61 -7.74 -30.38 9.63
C GLU A 61 -8.47 -30.90 8.39
N GLY A 62 -9.13 -30.05 7.61
CA GLY A 62 -9.78 -30.49 6.37
C GLY A 62 -11.13 -31.15 6.54
N GLU A 63 -11.95 -30.62 7.45
CA GLU A 63 -13.29 -31.13 7.75
C GLU A 63 -14.12 -31.37 6.48
N GLY A 64 -14.63 -32.60 6.31
CA GLY A 64 -15.45 -33.00 5.17
C GLY A 64 -14.70 -33.37 3.88
N LEU A 65 -13.36 -33.36 3.87
CA LEU A 65 -12.55 -33.75 2.71
C LEU A 65 -11.78 -35.07 2.96
N PRO A 66 -11.51 -35.88 1.91
CA PRO A 66 -10.62 -37.03 2.02
C PRO A 66 -9.19 -36.61 2.43
N ALA A 67 -8.54 -37.38 3.30
CA ALA A 67 -7.22 -37.07 3.85
C ALA A 67 -6.13 -36.77 2.79
N GLU A 68 -6.18 -37.45 1.64
CA GLU A 68 -5.27 -37.20 0.52
C GLU A 68 -5.47 -35.80 -0.10
N GLN A 69 -6.72 -35.36 -0.21
CA GLN A 69 -7.06 -34.02 -0.70
C GLN A 69 -6.65 -32.95 0.31
N VAL A 70 -6.87 -33.20 1.60
CA VAL A 70 -6.43 -32.28 2.67
C VAL A 70 -4.93 -32.11 2.66
N THR A 71 -4.17 -33.19 2.58
CA THR A 71 -2.70 -33.16 2.52
C THR A 71 -2.21 -32.37 1.30
N THR A 72 -2.82 -32.62 0.14
CA THR A 72 -2.48 -31.90 -1.10
C THR A 72 -2.81 -30.41 -1.00
N LEU A 73 -4.01 -30.06 -0.49
CA LEU A 73 -4.44 -28.67 -0.36
C LEU A 73 -3.57 -27.91 0.64
N ARG A 74 -3.27 -28.51 1.80
CA ARG A 74 -2.36 -27.95 2.81
C ARG A 74 -0.99 -27.68 2.22
N ARG A 75 -0.40 -28.65 1.51
CA ARG A 75 0.93 -28.46 0.88
C ARG A 75 0.93 -27.31 -0.14
N ASN A 76 -0.12 -27.20 -0.95
CA ASN A 76 -0.18 -26.17 -2.00
C ASN A 76 -0.53 -24.77 -1.46
N LEU A 77 -1.31 -24.68 -0.38
CA LEU A 77 -1.72 -23.39 0.21
C LEU A 77 -0.75 -22.89 1.27
N LEU A 78 -0.24 -23.78 2.13
CA LEU A 78 0.55 -23.43 3.31
C LEU A 78 2.06 -23.62 3.10
N GLY A 79 2.47 -24.30 2.03
CA GLY A 79 3.86 -24.70 1.82
C GLY A 79 4.16 -26.09 2.37
N ALA A 80 5.41 -26.52 2.18
CA ALA A 80 5.86 -27.85 2.62
C ALA A 80 6.18 -27.88 4.13
N ASP A 81 6.75 -26.79 4.64
CA ASP A 81 7.06 -26.60 6.06
C ASP A 81 6.72 -25.14 6.46
N PRO A 82 5.45 -24.86 6.80
CA PRO A 82 4.98 -23.51 7.06
C PRO A 82 5.70 -22.83 8.24
N ILE A 83 6.20 -23.61 9.21
CA ILE A 83 6.91 -23.05 10.38
C ILE A 83 8.34 -22.66 9.98
N ALA A 84 9.03 -23.48 9.19
CA ALA A 84 10.34 -23.11 8.66
C ALA A 84 10.25 -21.92 7.69
N ASP A 85 9.26 -21.91 6.80
CA ASP A 85 9.02 -20.80 5.88
C ASP A 85 8.75 -19.50 6.65
N ALA A 86 7.94 -19.57 7.72
CA ALA A 86 7.68 -18.44 8.60
C ALA A 86 8.94 -17.95 9.32
N GLN A 87 9.77 -18.86 9.84
CA GLN A 87 11.02 -18.50 10.49
C GLN A 87 11.92 -17.69 9.54
N THR A 88 12.10 -18.14 8.30
CA THR A 88 12.88 -17.41 7.29
C THR A 88 12.32 -16.01 7.01
N ALA A 89 10.99 -15.87 6.90
CA ALA A 89 10.35 -14.56 6.70
C ALA A 89 10.60 -13.62 7.90
N TYR A 90 10.46 -14.13 9.12
CA TYR A 90 10.72 -13.37 10.35
C TYR A 90 12.20 -12.98 10.50
N GLU A 91 13.13 -13.86 10.17
CA GLU A 91 14.57 -13.60 10.17
C GLU A 91 14.94 -12.48 9.17
N SER A 92 14.37 -12.51 7.96
CA SER A 92 14.57 -11.50 6.92
C SER A 92 14.11 -10.10 7.36
N VAL A 93 12.90 -10.01 7.91
CA VAL A 93 12.36 -8.72 8.40
C VAL A 93 13.14 -8.22 9.61
N ARG A 94 13.58 -9.12 10.49
CA ARG A 94 14.44 -8.79 11.62
C ARG A 94 15.80 -8.25 11.17
N GLU A 95 16.45 -8.89 10.21
CA GLU A 95 17.73 -8.42 9.65
C GLU A 95 17.59 -7.02 9.07
N THR A 96 16.51 -6.79 8.33
CA THR A 96 16.18 -5.45 7.79
C THR A 96 16.02 -4.43 8.91
N ALA A 97 15.26 -4.77 9.96
CA ALA A 97 15.05 -3.87 11.10
C ALA A 97 16.35 -3.57 11.88
N LEU A 98 17.25 -4.55 12.01
CA LEU A 98 18.58 -4.36 12.61
C LEU A 98 19.46 -3.44 11.77
N ASN A 99 19.49 -3.64 10.45
CA ASN A 99 20.27 -2.80 9.54
C ASN A 99 19.77 -1.35 9.58
N THR A 100 18.46 -1.14 9.54
CA THR A 100 17.86 0.21 9.67
C THR A 100 18.20 0.86 11.01
N LEU A 101 18.14 0.10 12.12
CA LEU A 101 18.52 0.62 13.43
C LEU A 101 20.00 1.02 13.44
N ALA A 102 20.89 0.19 12.91
CA ALA A 102 22.33 0.46 12.85
C ALA A 102 22.65 1.70 12.00
N GLU A 103 22.05 1.84 10.82
CA GLU A 103 22.22 2.99 9.94
C GLU A 103 21.75 4.30 10.61
N ASN A 104 20.54 4.29 11.19
CA ASN A 104 20.00 5.45 11.89
C ASN A 104 20.84 5.83 13.11
N THR A 105 21.42 4.84 13.80
CA THR A 105 22.33 5.08 14.94
C THR A 105 23.68 5.61 14.48
N ALA A 106 24.18 5.18 13.32
CA ALA A 106 25.42 5.70 12.74
C ALA A 106 25.28 7.13 12.20
N MET A 107 24.07 7.53 11.76
CA MET A 107 23.76 8.90 11.35
C MET A 107 23.66 9.89 12.53
N ASN A 108 23.61 9.41 13.79
CA ASN A 108 23.54 10.23 15.02
C ASN A 108 24.86 10.93 15.40
N GLY A 109 25.66 11.41 14.43
CA GLY A 109 26.84 12.23 14.74
C GLY A 109 26.48 13.52 15.47
N ASP A 110 26.80 13.61 16.77
CA ASP A 110 26.90 14.78 17.71
C ASP A 110 25.83 15.90 17.66
N THR A 111 24.74 15.74 16.91
CA THR A 111 23.68 16.74 16.77
C THR A 111 22.39 16.25 17.41
N ALA A 112 21.66 17.19 18.03
CA ALA A 112 20.43 16.91 18.76
C ALA A 112 19.44 16.11 17.90
N VAL A 113 19.08 14.91 18.37
CA VAL A 113 18.15 13.99 17.71
C VAL A 113 16.82 14.69 17.49
N SER A 114 16.35 14.72 16.24
CA SER A 114 15.00 15.25 15.97
C SER A 114 13.96 14.37 16.67
N PRO A 115 12.88 14.92 17.25
CA PRO A 115 11.83 14.11 17.90
C PRO A 115 11.23 13.02 17.00
N ARG A 116 11.28 13.21 15.67
CA ARG A 116 10.85 12.19 14.71
C ARG A 116 11.81 11.00 14.65
N LEU A 117 13.12 11.24 14.64
CA LEU A 117 14.13 10.19 14.62
C LEU A 117 14.11 9.40 15.94
N GLN A 118 13.90 10.08 17.06
CA GLN A 118 13.78 9.42 18.36
C GLN A 118 12.57 8.48 18.42
N ASN A 119 11.38 8.94 18.01
CA ASN A 119 10.20 8.08 17.93
C ASN A 119 10.39 6.92 16.94
N ALA A 120 11.09 7.14 15.82
CA ALA A 120 11.38 6.07 14.86
C ALA A 120 12.31 5.01 15.47
N LEU A 121 13.35 5.41 16.19
CA LEU A 121 14.27 4.50 16.88
C LEU A 121 13.56 3.69 17.98
N GLU A 122 12.72 4.32 18.79
CA GLU A 122 11.93 3.65 19.84
C GLU A 122 10.97 2.62 19.22
N GLY A 123 10.21 3.01 18.18
CA GLY A 123 9.31 2.10 17.49
C GLY A 123 10.02 0.95 16.77
N GLN A 124 11.23 1.17 16.26
CA GLN A 124 12.06 0.13 15.64
C GLN A 124 12.59 -0.87 16.68
N SER A 125 12.96 -0.39 17.86
CA SER A 125 13.41 -1.25 18.97
C SER A 125 12.28 -2.15 19.47
N GLU A 126 11.08 -1.60 19.67
CA GLU A 126 9.93 -2.41 20.10
C GLU A 126 9.56 -3.46 19.04
N LEU A 127 9.61 -3.10 17.74
CA LEU A 127 9.41 -4.07 16.66
C LEU A 127 10.43 -5.22 16.75
N LEU A 128 11.72 -4.93 16.93
CA LEU A 128 12.75 -5.95 17.05
C LEU A 128 12.51 -6.90 18.23
N ASP A 129 12.03 -6.37 19.35
CA ASP A 129 11.67 -7.19 20.51
C ASP A 129 10.51 -8.13 20.22
N LEU A 130 9.46 -7.63 19.56
CA LEU A 130 8.32 -8.46 19.14
C LEU A 130 8.73 -9.53 18.12
N LEU A 131 9.63 -9.21 17.19
CA LEU A 131 10.19 -10.19 16.23
C LEU A 131 10.98 -11.27 16.95
N ASP A 132 11.85 -10.92 17.91
CA ASP A 132 12.64 -11.88 18.69
C ASP A 132 11.77 -12.77 19.59
N LEU A 133 10.70 -12.24 20.19
CA LEU A 133 9.73 -13.06 20.94
C LEU A 133 9.11 -14.14 20.04
N ARG A 134 8.67 -13.75 18.84
CA ARG A 134 7.99 -14.61 17.86
C ARG A 134 8.95 -15.62 17.22
N LEU A 135 10.17 -15.21 16.86
CA LEU A 135 11.22 -16.09 16.38
C LEU A 135 11.56 -17.17 17.40
N GLY A 136 11.70 -16.80 18.67
CA GLY A 136 11.97 -17.79 19.72
C GLY A 136 10.88 -18.86 19.82
N ILE A 137 9.60 -18.51 19.61
CA ILE A 137 8.51 -19.50 19.57
C ILE A 137 8.64 -20.40 18.34
N LEU A 138 8.95 -19.86 17.15
CA LEU A 138 9.16 -20.66 15.92
C LEU A 138 10.31 -21.65 16.09
N GLU A 139 11.44 -21.17 16.61
CA GLU A 139 12.64 -21.97 16.88
C GLU A 139 12.32 -23.10 17.87
N ALA A 140 11.58 -22.79 18.94
CA ALA A 140 11.21 -23.75 19.97
C ALA A 140 10.22 -24.82 19.46
N GLU A 141 9.23 -24.44 18.64
CA GLU A 141 8.29 -25.37 17.99
C GLU A 141 8.99 -26.31 17.00
N ARG A 142 10.12 -25.89 16.42
CA ARG A 142 10.99 -26.74 15.60
C ARG A 142 11.97 -27.59 16.42
N GLY A 143 12.01 -27.39 17.73
CA GLY A 143 12.88 -28.13 18.67
C GLY A 143 14.27 -27.52 18.88
N ASP A 144 14.57 -26.34 18.34
CA ASP A 144 15.83 -25.63 18.59
C ASP A 144 15.71 -24.72 19.82
N LEU A 145 15.73 -25.34 21.00
CA LEU A 145 15.60 -24.63 22.27
C LEU A 145 16.79 -23.69 22.56
N ALA A 146 17.95 -23.92 21.92
CA ALA A 146 19.13 -23.08 22.11
C ALA A 146 18.99 -21.78 21.32
N ALA A 147 18.53 -21.85 20.08
CA ALA A 147 18.18 -20.67 19.29
C ALA A 147 17.06 -19.87 19.96
N ALA A 148 15.99 -20.56 20.40
CA ALA A 148 14.86 -19.92 21.09
C ALA A 148 15.30 -19.13 22.34
N ALA A 149 16.13 -19.74 23.19
CA ALA A 149 16.67 -19.08 24.37
C ALA A 149 17.55 -17.86 24.01
N SER A 150 18.31 -17.94 22.92
CA SER A 150 19.11 -16.82 22.40
C SER A 150 18.21 -15.65 21.95
N SER A 151 17.14 -15.93 21.21
CA SER A 151 16.16 -14.93 20.76
C SER A 151 15.50 -14.21 21.95
N TRP A 152 15.01 -14.95 22.94
CA TRP A 152 14.43 -14.35 24.14
C TRP A 152 15.46 -13.63 25.02
N GLN A 153 16.71 -14.09 25.05
CA GLN A 153 17.78 -13.39 25.75
C GLN A 153 18.13 -12.05 25.08
N ALA A 154 18.01 -11.96 23.76
CA ALA A 154 18.20 -10.71 23.03
C ALA A 154 17.18 -9.65 23.47
N VAL A 155 15.90 -10.01 23.60
CA VAL A 155 14.84 -9.12 24.16
C VAL A 155 15.21 -8.67 25.57
N LYS A 156 15.61 -9.60 26.44
CA LYS A 156 15.99 -9.31 27.83
C LYS A 156 17.22 -8.41 27.96
N SER A 157 18.07 -8.35 26.92
CA SER A 157 19.25 -7.48 26.88
C SER A 157 18.92 -6.04 26.48
N ARG A 158 17.85 -5.85 25.69
CA ARG A 158 17.39 -4.53 25.23
C ARG A 158 16.38 -3.89 26.17
N GLN A 159 15.58 -4.69 26.86
CA GLN A 159 14.52 -4.23 27.76
C GLN A 159 14.94 -4.23 29.23
N ALA A 160 14.39 -3.28 29.99
CA ALA A 160 14.62 -3.21 31.43
C ALA A 160 13.94 -4.38 32.15
N LYS A 161 14.61 -4.93 33.18
CA LYS A 161 14.04 -6.01 33.98
C LYS A 161 12.72 -5.58 34.62
N GLY A 162 11.66 -6.36 34.40
CA GLY A 162 10.31 -6.08 34.88
C GLY A 162 9.40 -5.41 33.86
N ASP A 163 9.94 -4.90 32.75
CA ASP A 163 9.14 -4.43 31.63
C ASP A 163 8.29 -5.58 31.04
N ARG A 164 7.16 -5.23 30.39
CA ARG A 164 6.22 -6.19 29.79
C ARG A 164 6.94 -7.16 28.85
N LEU A 165 7.71 -6.66 27.89
CA LEU A 165 8.39 -7.50 26.89
C LEU A 165 9.48 -8.36 27.53
N TRP A 166 10.19 -7.82 28.53
CA TRP A 166 11.18 -8.57 29.31
C TRP A 166 10.52 -9.75 30.04
N ARG A 167 9.39 -9.51 30.74
CA ARG A 167 8.65 -10.54 31.48
C ARG A 167 8.09 -11.61 30.54
N THR A 168 7.64 -11.20 29.35
CA THR A 168 7.16 -12.14 28.32
C THR A 168 8.30 -13.03 27.83
N ALA A 169 9.47 -12.47 27.51
CA ALA A 169 10.64 -13.24 27.12
C ALA A 169 11.09 -14.23 28.22
N ASP A 170 11.08 -13.80 29.48
CA ASP A 170 11.41 -14.64 30.63
C ASP A 170 10.41 -15.79 30.81
N THR A 171 9.12 -15.50 30.66
CA THR A 171 8.02 -16.48 30.73
C THR A 171 8.13 -17.51 29.60
N LEU A 172 8.34 -17.09 28.35
CA LEU A 172 8.51 -18.00 27.22
C LEU A 172 9.71 -18.92 27.42
N ASN A 173 10.83 -18.36 27.89
CA ASN A 173 12.02 -19.15 28.20
C ASN A 173 11.75 -20.17 29.33
N ALA A 174 10.99 -19.81 30.36
CA ALA A 174 10.61 -20.72 31.43
C ALA A 174 9.69 -21.85 30.95
N LEU A 175 8.71 -21.54 30.10
CA LEU A 175 7.76 -22.52 29.52
C LEU A 175 8.48 -23.64 28.77
N TRP A 176 9.32 -23.29 27.78
CA TRP A 176 10.00 -24.29 26.95
C TRP A 176 11.18 -24.98 27.65
N GLN A 177 11.66 -24.46 28.78
CA GLN A 177 12.64 -25.14 29.64
C GLN A 177 12.01 -26.02 30.73
N GLY A 178 10.67 -26.02 30.87
CA GLY A 178 9.99 -26.75 31.93
C GLY A 178 10.24 -26.19 33.34
N ALA A 179 10.55 -24.90 33.45
CA ALA A 179 10.80 -24.22 34.72
C ALA A 179 9.50 -23.75 35.38
N ASN A 180 9.57 -23.31 36.65
CA ASN A 180 8.39 -22.83 37.37
C ASN A 180 7.81 -21.56 36.70
N ILE A 181 6.50 -21.55 36.46
CA ILE A 181 5.82 -20.47 35.74
C ILE A 181 5.12 -19.54 36.75
N PRO A 182 5.24 -18.20 36.62
CA PRO A 182 4.45 -17.25 37.39
C PRO A 182 2.93 -17.38 37.18
N ASP A 183 2.13 -17.12 38.22
CA ASP A 183 0.65 -17.18 38.13
C ASP A 183 0.06 -16.16 37.13
N GLU A 184 0.74 -15.02 36.91
CA GLU A 184 0.30 -13.96 35.99
C GLU A 184 0.61 -14.23 34.51
N SER A 185 1.23 -15.37 34.18
CA SER A 185 1.73 -15.66 32.83
C SER A 185 0.64 -15.75 31.77
N GLU A 186 -0.54 -16.30 32.07
CA GLU A 186 -1.64 -16.38 31.09
C GLU A 186 -2.09 -14.98 30.61
N ALA A 187 -2.29 -14.06 31.56
CA ALA A 187 -2.68 -12.68 31.25
C ALA A 187 -1.59 -11.95 30.48
N LEU A 188 -0.32 -12.11 30.90
CA LEU A 188 0.83 -11.49 30.25
C LEU A 188 1.02 -11.96 28.79
N LEU A 189 0.90 -13.27 28.55
CA LEU A 189 0.98 -13.85 27.20
C LEU A 189 -0.16 -13.36 26.33
N THR A 190 -1.37 -13.27 26.88
CA THR A 190 -2.56 -12.78 26.17
C THR A 190 -2.47 -11.30 25.83
N GLU A 191 -1.86 -10.49 26.68
CA GLU A 191 -1.66 -9.04 26.47
C GLU A 191 -0.54 -8.75 25.47
N THR A 192 0.50 -9.59 25.42
CA THR A 192 1.71 -9.32 24.63
C THR A 192 1.71 -10.00 23.26
N LEU A 193 1.20 -11.23 23.18
CA LEU A 193 1.22 -12.03 21.96
C LEU A 193 -0.16 -12.06 21.30
N GLN A 194 -0.18 -12.31 19.99
CA GLN A 194 -1.41 -12.40 19.20
C GLN A 194 -1.38 -13.60 18.26
N GLY A 195 -2.55 -13.96 17.73
CA GLY A 195 -2.72 -15.03 16.74
C GLY A 195 -2.04 -16.35 17.13
N TRP A 196 -1.35 -16.95 16.18
CA TRP A 196 -0.68 -18.25 16.33
C TRP A 196 0.34 -18.27 17.48
N PHE A 197 1.14 -17.22 17.64
CA PHE A 197 2.18 -17.14 18.69
C PHE A 197 1.58 -17.16 20.10
N ARG A 198 0.49 -16.41 20.31
CA ARG A 198 -0.25 -16.44 21.59
C ARG A 198 -0.74 -17.85 21.87
N ASN A 199 -1.35 -18.48 20.87
CA ASN A 199 -1.95 -19.79 21.06
C ASN A 199 -0.88 -20.86 21.34
N ARG A 200 0.28 -20.85 20.67
CA ARG A 200 1.39 -21.76 20.99
C ARG A 200 1.89 -21.58 22.41
N ALA A 201 2.08 -20.33 22.85
CA ALA A 201 2.53 -20.04 24.21
C ALA A 201 1.49 -20.45 25.27
N LEU A 202 0.20 -20.20 25.02
CA LEU A 202 -0.89 -20.63 25.91
C LEU A 202 -1.06 -22.15 25.92
N ALA A 203 -0.89 -22.83 24.79
CA ALA A 203 -0.94 -24.29 24.72
C ALA A 203 0.16 -24.91 25.60
N GLN A 204 1.39 -24.41 25.51
CA GLN A 204 2.49 -24.84 26.40
C GLN A 204 2.18 -24.53 27.88
N TYR A 205 1.65 -23.34 28.16
CA TYR A 205 1.25 -22.95 29.51
C TYR A 205 0.20 -23.91 30.10
N TYR A 206 -0.87 -24.22 29.36
CA TYR A 206 -1.92 -25.13 29.81
C TYR A 206 -1.46 -26.58 29.93
N GLN A 207 -0.53 -27.02 29.08
CA GLN A 207 0.11 -28.33 29.21
C GLN A 207 0.91 -28.43 30.51
N GLN A 208 1.74 -27.42 30.80
CA GLN A 208 2.61 -27.44 31.97
C GLN A 208 1.85 -27.21 33.29
N THR A 209 0.78 -26.42 33.27
CA THR A 209 -0.12 -26.20 34.42
C THR A 209 -1.20 -27.27 34.57
N GLN A 210 -1.24 -28.27 33.68
CA GLN A 210 -2.21 -29.38 33.68
C GLN A 210 -3.68 -28.91 33.61
N ALA A 211 -3.98 -28.00 32.67
CA ALA A 211 -5.31 -27.44 32.43
C ALA A 211 -5.95 -27.96 31.12
N PRO A 212 -6.35 -29.24 31.02
CA PRO A 212 -6.77 -29.87 29.76
C PRO A 212 -8.06 -29.27 29.15
N ALA A 213 -8.97 -28.75 29.98
CA ALA A 213 -10.19 -28.10 29.49
C ALA A 213 -9.90 -26.77 28.77
N ALA A 214 -8.94 -26.00 29.28
CA ALA A 214 -8.49 -24.75 28.66
C ALA A 214 -7.75 -25.03 27.35
N LEU A 215 -6.87 -26.05 27.35
CA LEU A 215 -6.18 -26.51 26.14
C LEU A 215 -7.16 -26.93 25.03
N ALA A 216 -8.14 -27.79 25.35
CA ALA A 216 -9.14 -28.23 24.36
C ALA A 216 -9.99 -27.07 23.81
N THR A 217 -10.31 -26.09 24.67
CA THR A 217 -11.05 -24.88 24.25
C THR A 217 -10.21 -24.04 23.29
N LEU A 218 -8.91 -23.90 23.55
CA LEU A 218 -7.97 -23.18 22.70
C LEU A 218 -7.82 -23.86 21.33
N GLU A 219 -7.60 -25.18 21.31
CA GLU A 219 -7.43 -25.98 20.08
C GLU A 219 -8.69 -25.96 19.20
N GLN A 220 -9.89 -26.03 19.82
CA GLN A 220 -11.14 -25.89 19.08
C GLN A 220 -11.28 -24.50 18.45
N ALA A 221 -10.98 -23.43 19.21
CA ALA A 221 -11.03 -22.07 18.69
C ALA A 221 -10.03 -21.84 17.54
N GLU A 222 -8.85 -22.46 17.59
CA GLU A 222 -7.89 -22.44 16.50
C GLU A 222 -8.43 -23.13 15.23
N THR A 223 -9.04 -24.30 15.39
CA THR A 223 -9.61 -25.07 14.28
C THR A 223 -10.75 -24.31 13.59
N ASP A 224 -11.67 -23.76 14.38
CA ASP A 224 -12.81 -22.96 13.89
C ASP A 224 -12.32 -21.73 13.11
N LYS A 225 -11.31 -21.03 13.63
CA LYS A 225 -10.72 -19.87 12.96
C LYS A 225 -10.02 -20.29 11.66
N ALA A 226 -9.22 -21.35 11.71
CA ALA A 226 -8.45 -21.82 10.55
C ALA A 226 -9.35 -22.22 9.37
N GLN A 227 -10.53 -22.78 9.62
CA GLN A 227 -11.50 -23.12 8.56
C GLN A 227 -11.94 -21.89 7.75
N GLY A 228 -12.16 -20.74 8.40
CA GLY A 228 -12.46 -19.47 7.73
C GLY A 228 -11.26 -18.90 6.97
N LEU A 229 -10.04 -19.08 7.51
CA LEU A 229 -8.81 -18.55 6.92
C LEU A 229 -8.42 -19.20 5.60
N ILE A 230 -8.73 -20.49 5.39
CA ILE A 230 -8.40 -21.18 4.13
C ILE A 230 -9.06 -20.51 2.91
N PHE A 231 -10.31 -20.07 3.03
CA PHE A 231 -10.98 -19.33 1.95
C PHE A 231 -10.32 -17.97 1.70
N THR A 232 -9.95 -17.27 2.77
CA THR A 232 -9.25 -15.98 2.69
C THR A 232 -7.89 -16.13 2.03
N LEU A 233 -7.09 -17.12 2.45
CA LEU A 233 -5.78 -17.43 1.88
C LEU A 233 -5.90 -17.85 0.41
N ALA A 234 -6.89 -18.66 0.06
CA ALA A 234 -7.17 -19.00 -1.33
C ALA A 234 -7.52 -17.75 -2.14
N ALA A 235 -8.34 -16.84 -1.60
CA ALA A 235 -8.72 -15.62 -2.30
C ALA A 235 -7.54 -14.67 -2.52
N VAL A 236 -6.67 -14.49 -1.52
CA VAL A 236 -5.51 -13.59 -1.58
C VAL A 236 -4.35 -14.21 -2.38
N GLY A 237 -4.13 -15.52 -2.31
CA GLY A 237 -3.03 -16.19 -3.00
C GLY A 237 -3.38 -16.67 -4.42
N VAL A 238 -4.53 -17.33 -4.60
CA VAL A 238 -4.84 -18.03 -5.86
C VAL A 238 -5.44 -17.08 -6.90
N PHE A 239 -6.35 -16.19 -6.52
CA PHE A 239 -7.02 -15.32 -7.50
C PHE A 239 -6.08 -14.35 -8.22
N PRO A 240 -5.10 -13.70 -7.57
CA PRO A 240 -4.13 -12.87 -8.28
C PRO A 240 -3.28 -13.69 -9.27
N VAL A 241 -2.93 -14.94 -8.94
CA VAL A 241 -2.18 -15.83 -9.84
C VAL A 241 -3.01 -16.22 -11.06
N ILE A 242 -4.27 -16.64 -10.86
CA ILE A 242 -5.19 -16.94 -11.97
C ILE A 242 -5.42 -15.69 -12.83
N GLY A 243 -5.60 -14.53 -12.20
CA GLY A 243 -5.76 -13.25 -12.87
C GLY A 243 -4.52 -12.87 -13.67
N ALA A 244 -3.32 -13.04 -13.11
CA ALA A 244 -2.06 -12.78 -13.80
C ALA A 244 -1.86 -13.72 -14.98
N PHE A 245 -2.16 -15.01 -14.82
CA PHE A 245 -2.12 -15.97 -15.92
C PHE A 245 -3.10 -15.58 -17.05
N SER A 246 -4.33 -15.21 -16.69
CA SER A 246 -5.33 -14.69 -17.63
C SER A 246 -4.84 -13.43 -18.33
N GLY A 247 -4.15 -12.55 -17.60
CA GLY A 247 -3.47 -11.35 -18.11
C GLY A 247 -2.37 -11.67 -19.11
N ILE A 248 -1.54 -12.68 -18.84
CA ILE A 248 -0.48 -13.14 -19.76
C ILE A 248 -1.10 -13.65 -21.05
N LEU A 249 -2.12 -14.51 -20.96
CA LEU A 249 -2.84 -15.01 -22.14
C LEU A 249 -3.47 -13.87 -22.94
N LEU A 250 -4.07 -12.88 -22.26
CA LEU A 250 -4.62 -11.69 -22.88
C LEU A 250 -3.53 -10.89 -23.63
N LEU A 251 -2.39 -10.61 -22.99
CA LEU A 251 -1.28 -9.87 -23.59
C LEU A 251 -0.69 -10.60 -24.79
N ILE A 252 -0.49 -11.93 -24.70
CA ILE A 252 -0.05 -12.76 -25.83
C ILE A 252 -1.07 -12.67 -26.97
N GLY A 253 -2.36 -12.80 -26.67
CA GLY A 253 -3.44 -12.69 -27.66
C GLY A 253 -3.48 -11.33 -28.34
N LEU A 254 -3.32 -10.24 -27.58
CA LEU A 254 -3.25 -8.87 -28.13
C LEU A 254 -1.99 -8.66 -28.97
N GLY A 255 -0.85 -9.23 -28.56
CA GLY A 255 0.40 -9.21 -29.32
C GLY A 255 0.28 -9.96 -30.65
N ALA A 256 -0.23 -11.19 -30.62
CA ALA A 256 -0.50 -11.99 -31.81
C ALA A 256 -1.50 -11.29 -32.74
N GLN A 257 -2.57 -10.73 -32.20
CA GLN A 257 -3.53 -9.93 -32.97
C GLN A 257 -2.85 -8.73 -33.62
N ARG A 258 -1.94 -8.03 -32.93
CA ARG A 258 -1.20 -6.89 -33.47
C ARG A 258 -0.27 -7.29 -34.62
N LEU A 259 0.38 -8.46 -34.52
CA LEU A 259 1.24 -9.01 -35.57
C LEU A 259 0.43 -9.41 -36.82
N VAL A 260 -0.74 -10.05 -36.64
CA VAL A 260 -1.57 -10.54 -37.75
C VAL A 260 -2.39 -9.42 -38.39
N LYS A 261 -3.03 -8.56 -37.60
CA LYS A 261 -4.01 -7.57 -38.09
C LYS A 261 -3.44 -6.17 -38.30
N GLY A 262 -2.17 -5.93 -37.95
CA GLY A 262 -1.54 -4.63 -38.20
C GLY A 262 -2.31 -3.49 -37.52
N THR A 263 -2.75 -2.51 -38.32
CA THR A 263 -3.49 -1.32 -37.89
C THR A 263 -4.96 -1.57 -37.53
N GLU A 264 -5.51 -2.73 -37.88
CA GLU A 264 -6.87 -3.13 -37.50
C GLU A 264 -6.95 -3.81 -36.13
N ALA A 265 -5.80 -4.03 -35.48
CA ALA A 265 -5.75 -4.61 -34.15
C ALA A 265 -6.37 -3.68 -33.09
N LEU A 266 -6.89 -4.28 -32.01
CA LEU A 266 -7.55 -3.56 -30.92
C LEU A 266 -6.63 -2.50 -30.30
N LEU A 267 -5.37 -2.85 -30.03
CA LEU A 267 -4.37 -1.91 -29.49
C LEU A 267 -3.89 -0.88 -30.51
N ALA A 268 -4.22 -1.01 -31.80
CA ALA A 268 -3.96 0.01 -32.80
C ALA A 268 -5.09 1.04 -32.92
N GLN A 269 -6.26 0.78 -32.34
CA GLN A 269 -7.37 1.73 -32.36
C GLN A 269 -6.99 3.04 -31.66
N ASN A 270 -7.23 4.19 -32.29
CA ASN A 270 -6.92 5.53 -31.75
C ASN A 270 -5.45 5.76 -31.34
N ARG A 271 -4.50 4.91 -31.76
CA ARG A 271 -3.14 4.92 -31.22
C ARG A 271 -2.35 6.21 -31.45
N ASP A 272 -2.60 6.84 -32.59
CA ASP A 272 -1.91 8.05 -33.04
C ASP A 272 -2.88 9.25 -33.02
N ARG A 273 -4.09 9.07 -32.46
CA ARG A 273 -5.13 10.10 -32.40
C ARG A 273 -4.96 10.96 -31.15
N GLY A 274 -4.30 12.11 -31.32
CA GLY A 274 -4.22 13.15 -30.29
C GLY A 274 -5.56 13.82 -30.00
N TRP A 275 -5.53 14.79 -29.08
CA TRP A 275 -6.63 15.72 -28.83
C TRP A 275 -6.28 17.08 -29.41
N GLU A 276 -7.30 17.75 -29.94
CA GLU A 276 -7.20 19.16 -30.28
C GLU A 276 -7.25 19.96 -28.97
N THR A 277 -6.10 20.53 -28.59
CA THR A 277 -5.94 21.26 -27.33
C THR A 277 -5.89 22.76 -27.62
N PRO A 278 -6.88 23.56 -27.18
CA PRO A 278 -6.97 24.98 -27.53
C PRO A 278 -6.09 25.89 -26.65
N TRP A 279 -5.59 25.40 -25.52
CA TRP A 279 -4.73 26.16 -24.61
C TRP A 279 -3.24 25.88 -24.80
N PRO A 280 -2.36 26.82 -24.38
CA PRO A 280 -0.92 26.64 -24.44
C PRO A 280 -0.36 25.91 -23.21
N ALA A 281 0.94 25.65 -23.21
CA ALA A 281 1.65 24.90 -22.18
C ALA A 281 1.57 25.59 -20.81
N GLU A 282 1.49 26.91 -20.76
CA GLU A 282 1.32 27.66 -19.52
C GLU A 282 0.03 27.29 -18.78
N THR A 283 -1.04 26.94 -19.50
CA THR A 283 -2.28 26.45 -18.89
C THR A 283 -2.08 25.07 -18.26
N ILE A 284 -1.34 24.18 -18.94
CA ILE A 284 -1.00 22.85 -18.41
C ILE A 284 -0.19 23.02 -17.12
N TRP A 285 0.83 23.87 -17.16
CA TRP A 285 1.72 24.12 -16.03
C TRP A 285 0.98 24.76 -14.86
N LEU A 286 0.09 25.72 -15.11
CA LEU A 286 -0.75 26.32 -14.07
C LEU A 286 -1.62 25.27 -13.38
N VAL A 287 -2.26 24.38 -14.13
CA VAL A 287 -3.16 23.37 -13.56
C VAL A 287 -2.40 22.31 -12.79
N ILE A 288 -1.31 21.76 -13.34
CA ILE A 288 -0.56 20.71 -12.67
C ILE A 288 0.26 21.27 -11.51
N VAL A 289 1.09 22.29 -11.75
CA VAL A 289 1.99 22.81 -10.73
C VAL A 289 1.25 23.72 -9.75
N GLY A 290 0.44 24.66 -10.24
CA GLY A 290 -0.30 25.58 -9.38
C GLY A 290 -1.58 24.99 -8.79
N GLY A 291 -2.35 24.26 -9.59
CA GLY A 291 -3.65 23.73 -9.19
C GLY A 291 -3.58 22.45 -8.38
N PHE A 292 -2.72 21.51 -8.76
CA PHE A 292 -2.63 20.21 -8.10
C PHE A 292 -1.48 20.15 -7.10
N LEU A 293 -0.23 20.35 -7.54
CA LEU A 293 0.95 20.19 -6.69
C LEU A 293 1.03 21.27 -5.60
N PHE A 294 0.93 22.55 -5.95
CA PHE A 294 0.97 23.64 -4.97
C PHE A 294 -0.22 23.61 -4.01
N MET A 295 -1.41 23.26 -4.50
CA MET A 295 -2.60 23.11 -3.67
C MET A 295 -2.42 21.99 -2.64
N GLY A 296 -1.99 20.80 -3.08
CA GLY A 296 -1.76 19.64 -2.21
C GLY A 296 -0.58 19.83 -1.25
N GLN A 297 0.53 20.39 -1.71
CA GLN A 297 1.76 20.46 -0.91
C GLN A 297 1.85 21.68 0.01
N LEU A 298 1.10 22.74 -0.26
CA LEU A 298 1.19 23.98 0.53
C LEU A 298 -0.17 24.50 1.00
N VAL A 299 -1.09 24.77 0.08
CA VAL A 299 -2.33 25.48 0.41
C VAL A 299 -3.20 24.66 1.37
N VAL A 300 -3.51 23.41 1.02
CA VAL A 300 -4.38 22.56 1.83
C VAL A 300 -3.75 22.25 3.19
N PRO A 301 -2.47 21.81 3.31
CA PRO A 301 -1.83 21.60 4.61
C PRO A 301 -1.92 22.81 5.54
N VAL A 302 -1.73 24.02 5.01
CA VAL A 302 -1.83 25.26 5.80
C VAL A 302 -3.27 25.51 6.23
N VAL A 303 -4.23 25.41 5.30
CA VAL A 303 -5.66 25.64 5.58
C VAL A 303 -6.21 24.67 6.61
N ILE A 304 -5.84 23.39 6.53
CA ILE A 304 -6.36 22.36 7.45
C ILE A 304 -5.52 22.20 8.71
N SER A 305 -4.38 22.88 8.83
CA SER A 305 -3.49 22.75 10.00
C SER A 305 -4.21 22.96 11.35
N PRO A 306 -5.19 23.87 11.51
CA PRO A 306 -5.90 24.03 12.77
C PRO A 306 -6.75 22.80 13.14
N LEU A 307 -7.25 22.06 12.14
CA LEU A 307 -8.05 20.85 12.34
C LEU A 307 -7.21 19.64 12.74
N ARG A 308 -5.89 19.66 12.47
CA ARG A 308 -5.01 18.52 12.75
C ARG A 308 -5.01 18.16 14.23
N GLY A 309 -4.87 19.14 15.12
CA GLY A 309 -4.86 18.91 16.57
C GLY A 309 -6.20 18.39 17.08
N VAL A 310 -7.29 19.03 16.67
CA VAL A 310 -8.66 18.66 17.07
C VAL A 310 -9.01 17.24 16.64
N LEU A 311 -8.68 16.85 15.40
CA LEU A 311 -8.98 15.51 14.91
C LEU A 311 -8.02 14.46 15.47
N ALA A 312 -6.77 14.80 15.77
CA ALA A 312 -5.83 13.86 16.38
C ALA A 312 -6.31 13.33 17.74
N GLU A 313 -7.01 14.15 18.54
CA GLU A 313 -7.59 13.73 19.83
C GLU A 313 -8.69 12.67 19.69
N THR A 314 -9.27 12.52 18.49
CA THR A 314 -10.33 11.52 18.22
C THR A 314 -9.79 10.16 17.74
N GLY A 315 -8.48 9.94 17.85
CA GLY A 315 -7.82 8.68 17.52
C GLY A 315 -7.85 8.37 16.02
N ILE A 316 -7.90 7.08 15.67
CA ILE A 316 -7.75 6.61 14.28
C ILE A 316 -8.86 7.10 13.34
N ARG A 317 -10.09 7.25 13.86
CA ARG A 317 -11.22 7.79 13.09
C ARG A 317 -10.98 9.24 12.68
N GLY A 318 -10.40 10.03 13.58
CA GLY A 318 -9.98 11.40 13.30
C GLY A 318 -8.92 11.49 12.22
N GLN A 319 -7.92 10.59 12.26
CA GLN A 319 -6.90 10.52 11.22
C GLN A 319 -7.48 10.16 9.85
N ALA A 320 -8.39 9.19 9.78
CA ALA A 320 -9.09 8.83 8.54
C ALA A 320 -9.94 9.99 8.00
N LEU A 321 -10.67 10.70 8.87
CA LEU A 321 -11.44 11.89 8.49
C LEU A 321 -10.55 13.04 8.03
N PHE A 322 -9.40 13.25 8.69
CA PHE A 322 -8.41 14.23 8.29
C PHE A 322 -7.89 13.94 6.88
N ALA A 323 -7.54 12.68 6.59
CA ALA A 323 -7.08 12.25 5.27
C ALA A 323 -8.15 12.46 4.18
N LEU A 324 -9.41 12.08 4.44
CA LEU A 324 -10.53 12.35 3.53
C LEU A 324 -10.71 13.86 3.30
N THR A 325 -10.70 14.66 4.37
CA THR A 325 -10.88 16.11 4.29
C THR A 325 -9.77 16.78 3.49
N TYR A 326 -8.52 16.40 3.77
CA TYR A 326 -7.35 16.83 3.01
C TYR A 326 -7.53 16.52 1.52
N TYR A 327 -7.90 15.28 1.20
CA TYR A 327 -8.04 14.82 -0.19
C TYR A 327 -9.15 15.57 -0.93
N LEU A 328 -10.31 15.75 -0.30
CA LEU A 328 -11.44 16.47 -0.88
C LEU A 328 -11.10 17.95 -1.14
N LEU A 329 -10.45 18.63 -0.19
CA LEU A 329 -10.04 20.03 -0.37
C LEU A 329 -9.01 20.19 -1.48
N MET A 330 -8.03 19.28 -1.56
CA MET A 330 -7.05 19.24 -2.64
C MET A 330 -7.75 19.03 -4.00
N SER A 331 -8.66 18.05 -4.08
CA SER A 331 -9.39 17.74 -5.30
C SER A 331 -10.25 18.91 -5.78
N VAL A 332 -11.03 19.52 -4.86
CA VAL A 332 -11.86 20.69 -5.14
C VAL A 332 -11.00 21.88 -5.57
N GLY A 333 -9.89 22.14 -4.88
CA GLY A 333 -8.97 23.21 -5.22
C GLY A 333 -8.36 23.04 -6.62
N ALA A 334 -7.89 21.84 -6.95
CA ALA A 334 -7.32 21.51 -8.24
C ALA A 334 -8.36 21.61 -9.37
N ILE A 335 -9.58 21.07 -9.16
CA ILE A 335 -10.69 21.18 -10.12
C ILE A 335 -11.09 22.65 -10.32
N ALA A 336 -11.13 23.46 -9.27
CA ALA A 336 -11.44 24.88 -9.37
C ALA A 336 -10.40 25.61 -10.24
N VAL A 337 -9.10 25.38 -9.99
CA VAL A 337 -8.03 25.96 -10.80
C VAL A 337 -8.14 25.51 -12.26
N LEU A 338 -8.37 24.22 -12.51
CA LEU A 338 -8.62 23.68 -13.85
C LEU A 338 -9.80 24.37 -14.53
N PHE A 339 -10.95 24.45 -13.86
CA PHE A 339 -12.16 25.08 -14.39
C PHE A 339 -11.91 26.54 -14.79
N PHE A 340 -11.32 27.34 -13.90
CA PHE A 340 -11.02 28.75 -14.20
C PHE A 340 -9.93 28.91 -15.26
N ALA A 341 -8.97 28.00 -15.33
CA ALA A 341 -7.91 28.02 -16.34
C ALA A 341 -8.42 27.74 -17.75
N ILE A 342 -9.43 26.88 -17.89
CA ILE A 342 -9.95 26.47 -19.21
C ILE A 342 -11.28 27.13 -19.61
N ARG A 343 -11.96 27.86 -18.70
CA ARG A 343 -13.30 28.40 -18.96
C ARG A 343 -13.41 29.29 -20.20
N SER A 344 -12.37 30.04 -20.52
CA SER A 344 -12.33 30.94 -21.68
C SER A 344 -12.21 30.21 -23.02
N TYR A 345 -11.86 28.93 -23.01
CA TYR A 345 -11.70 28.09 -24.20
C TYR A 345 -12.95 27.25 -24.51
N ARG A 346 -14.08 27.51 -23.82
CA ARG A 346 -15.34 26.79 -24.08
C ARG A 346 -16.05 27.38 -25.32
N PRO A 347 -16.73 26.55 -26.13
CA PRO A 347 -16.90 25.09 -25.98
C PRO A 347 -15.61 24.32 -26.27
N LEU A 348 -15.38 23.23 -25.52
CA LEU A 348 -14.22 22.38 -25.74
C LEU A 348 -14.41 21.54 -27.02
N PRO A 349 -13.31 21.18 -27.71
CA PRO A 349 -13.37 20.23 -28.81
C PRO A 349 -14.02 18.89 -28.41
N PRO A 350 -14.51 18.09 -29.38
CA PRO A 350 -15.09 16.78 -29.09
C PRO A 350 -14.12 15.85 -28.34
N ASP A 351 -14.66 14.87 -27.63
CA ASP A 351 -13.95 13.85 -26.83
C ASP A 351 -13.27 14.33 -25.54
N TRP A 352 -13.22 15.63 -25.25
CA TRP A 352 -12.73 16.13 -23.95
C TRP A 352 -13.64 15.66 -22.80
N PHE A 353 -13.02 15.14 -21.73
CA PHE A 353 -13.70 14.64 -20.53
C PHE A 353 -14.88 13.68 -20.78
N THR A 354 -14.82 12.90 -21.86
CA THR A 354 -15.94 12.04 -22.26
C THR A 354 -16.14 10.86 -21.32
N VAL A 355 -17.36 10.72 -20.80
CA VAL A 355 -17.82 9.60 -19.97
C VAL A 355 -19.03 8.94 -20.66
N LYS A 356 -18.88 7.68 -21.07
CA LYS A 356 -19.94 6.90 -21.72
C LYS A 356 -20.30 5.68 -20.89
N LEU A 357 -21.37 5.76 -20.09
CA LEU A 357 -21.84 4.69 -19.21
C LEU A 357 -22.32 3.46 -19.99
N ARG A 358 -23.11 3.66 -21.05
CA ARG A 358 -23.62 2.60 -21.93
C ARG A 358 -22.66 2.36 -23.11
N SER A 359 -21.42 2.01 -22.81
CA SER A 359 -20.41 1.67 -23.83
C SER A 359 -19.58 0.47 -23.38
N ASN A 360 -18.78 -0.06 -24.30
CA ASN A 360 -17.81 -1.12 -24.00
C ASN A 360 -16.59 -0.61 -23.19
N GLY A 361 -16.65 0.57 -22.58
CA GLY A 361 -15.57 1.11 -21.74
C GLY A 361 -15.27 0.25 -20.51
N TRP A 362 -16.28 -0.42 -19.95
CA TRP A 362 -16.07 -1.35 -18.83
C TRP A 362 -15.21 -2.56 -19.24
N LEU A 363 -15.33 -3.04 -20.48
CA LEU A 363 -14.47 -4.11 -21.01
C LEU A 363 -13.01 -3.65 -21.12
N TRP A 364 -12.78 -2.38 -21.48
CA TRP A 364 -11.44 -1.80 -21.49
C TRP A 364 -10.87 -1.66 -20.07
N GLY A 365 -11.69 -1.28 -19.09
CA GLY A 365 -11.30 -1.26 -17.68
C GLY A 365 -10.93 -2.67 -17.17
N LEU A 366 -11.80 -3.65 -17.42
CA LEU A 366 -11.59 -5.04 -17.02
C LEU A 366 -10.38 -5.69 -17.71
N GLY A 367 -10.29 -5.55 -19.04
CA GLY A 367 -9.16 -6.07 -19.81
C GLY A 367 -7.84 -5.40 -19.44
N GLY A 368 -7.87 -4.09 -19.16
CA GLY A 368 -6.72 -3.37 -18.66
C GLY A 368 -6.30 -3.80 -17.26
N TYR A 369 -7.24 -4.12 -16.36
CA TYR A 369 -6.93 -4.67 -15.05
C TYR A 369 -6.18 -6.02 -15.17
N PHE A 370 -6.71 -6.95 -15.96
CA PHE A 370 -6.02 -8.23 -16.21
C PHE A 370 -4.66 -8.04 -16.88
N ALA A 371 -4.55 -7.11 -17.84
CA ALA A 371 -3.27 -6.80 -18.47
C ALA A 371 -2.26 -6.16 -17.49
N ALA A 372 -2.72 -5.40 -16.50
CA ALA A 372 -1.87 -4.79 -15.48
C ALA A 372 -1.28 -5.83 -14.53
N LEU A 373 -2.02 -6.88 -14.14
CA LEU A 373 -1.61 -7.87 -13.15
C LEU A 373 -0.20 -8.46 -13.39
N PRO A 374 0.11 -9.10 -14.54
CA PRO A 374 1.45 -9.67 -14.73
C PRO A 374 2.56 -8.61 -14.83
N LEU A 375 2.23 -7.41 -15.34
CA LEU A 375 3.18 -6.30 -15.40
C LEU A 375 3.54 -5.82 -13.99
N MET A 376 2.53 -5.65 -13.15
CA MET A 376 2.69 -5.18 -11.78
C MET A 376 3.36 -6.22 -10.89
N LEU A 377 3.08 -7.51 -11.07
CA LEU A 377 3.83 -8.57 -10.37
C LEU A 377 5.31 -8.55 -10.77
N THR A 378 5.60 -8.44 -12.07
CA THR A 378 6.99 -8.35 -12.57
C THR A 378 7.70 -7.12 -11.98
N VAL A 379 7.03 -5.97 -11.99
CA VAL A 379 7.59 -4.74 -11.44
C VAL A 379 7.75 -4.83 -9.93
N SER A 380 6.84 -5.48 -9.21
CA SER A 380 6.96 -5.66 -7.77
C SER A 380 8.21 -6.46 -7.39
N VAL A 381 8.53 -7.53 -8.13
CA VAL A 381 9.76 -8.32 -7.91
C VAL A 381 11.00 -7.46 -8.18
N LEU A 382 11.01 -6.71 -9.28
CA LEU A 382 12.12 -5.79 -9.59
C LEU A 382 12.25 -4.70 -8.52
N ASN A 383 11.14 -4.16 -8.03
CA ASN A 383 11.13 -3.13 -7.00
C ASN A 383 11.72 -3.65 -5.69
N GLN A 384 11.39 -4.89 -5.29
CA GLN A 384 11.97 -5.52 -4.11
C GLN A 384 13.50 -5.69 -4.25
N GLN A 385 14.00 -6.06 -5.43
CA GLN A 385 15.44 -6.18 -5.68
C GLN A 385 16.18 -4.83 -5.64
N ILE A 386 15.53 -3.77 -6.12
CA ILE A 386 16.11 -2.41 -6.14
C ILE A 386 16.15 -1.82 -4.73
N TRP A 387 15.06 -1.94 -3.98
CA TRP A 387 14.86 -1.21 -2.74
C TRP A 387 15.09 -2.02 -1.47
N GLN A 388 15.10 -3.35 -1.53
CA GLN A 388 15.38 -4.24 -0.39
C GLN A 388 14.54 -3.89 0.86
N GLY A 389 13.27 -3.48 0.66
CA GLY A 389 12.38 -3.07 1.75
C GLY A 389 12.49 -1.61 2.21
N GLN A 390 13.27 -0.76 1.53
CA GLN A 390 13.41 0.69 1.82
C GLN A 390 12.66 1.59 0.81
N GLY A 391 12.63 2.90 1.00
CA GLY A 391 11.96 3.82 0.07
C GLY A 391 10.45 3.95 0.29
N GLY A 392 9.96 3.56 1.46
CA GLY A 392 8.54 3.41 1.80
C GLY A 392 7.68 4.69 1.70
N SER A 393 6.42 4.53 2.08
CA SER A 393 5.40 5.58 2.07
C SER A 393 4.85 5.79 3.48
N ASN A 394 4.07 6.87 3.65
CA ASN A 394 3.44 7.26 4.92
C ASN A 394 2.79 6.08 5.68
N PRO A 395 3.08 5.89 6.99
CA PRO A 395 2.58 4.78 7.79
C PRO A 395 1.07 4.79 8.04
N LEU A 396 0.34 5.83 7.61
CA LEU A 396 -1.10 5.96 7.85
C LEU A 396 -1.91 4.73 7.43
N LEU A 397 -1.62 4.15 6.25
CA LEU A 397 -2.30 2.92 5.81
C LEU A 397 -2.10 1.81 6.85
N GLN A 398 -0.86 1.59 7.26
CA GLN A 398 -0.52 0.58 8.26
C GLN A 398 -1.23 0.83 9.58
N THR A 399 -1.20 2.06 10.09
CA THR A 399 -1.86 2.41 11.36
C THR A 399 -3.37 2.18 11.29
N VAL A 400 -4.01 2.48 10.16
CA VAL A 400 -5.45 2.22 9.95
C VAL A 400 -5.75 0.73 9.86
N LEU A 401 -4.89 -0.05 9.21
CA LEU A 401 -5.00 -1.52 9.13
C LEU A 401 -4.87 -2.17 10.52
N GLU A 402 -3.87 -1.75 11.29
CA GLU A 402 -3.59 -2.26 12.65
C GLU A 402 -4.69 -1.92 13.64
N ALA A 403 -5.27 -0.73 13.53
CA ALA A 403 -6.34 -0.31 14.42
C ALA A 403 -7.66 -1.10 14.20
N GLN A 404 -7.83 -1.72 13.02
CA GLN A 404 -8.99 -2.53 12.65
C GLN A 404 -10.37 -1.87 12.88
N ASP A 405 -10.45 -0.53 12.95
CA ASP A 405 -11.71 0.17 13.18
C ASP A 405 -12.55 0.18 11.88
N PRO A 406 -13.76 -0.44 11.84
CA PRO A 406 -14.51 -0.62 10.60
C PRO A 406 -14.89 0.70 9.92
N LEU A 407 -15.15 1.75 10.72
CA LEU A 407 -15.52 3.05 10.19
C LEU A 407 -14.30 3.77 9.59
N ALA A 408 -13.15 3.76 10.28
CA ALA A 408 -11.90 4.30 9.76
C ALA A 408 -11.49 3.58 8.46
N LEU A 409 -11.59 2.25 8.43
CA LEU A 409 -11.33 1.43 7.24
C LEU A 409 -12.28 1.79 6.09
N ALA A 410 -13.58 1.96 6.34
CA ALA A 410 -14.55 2.33 5.31
C ALA A 410 -14.29 3.73 4.74
N ILE A 411 -13.93 4.71 5.59
CA ILE A 411 -13.56 6.07 5.18
C ILE A 411 -12.30 6.02 4.30
N PHE A 412 -11.27 5.32 4.78
CA PHE A 412 -10.00 5.21 4.06
C PHE A 412 -10.17 4.48 2.72
N PHE A 413 -10.94 3.37 2.70
CA PHE A 413 -11.30 2.64 1.49
C PHE A 413 -12.02 3.52 0.47
N THR A 414 -13.05 4.25 0.91
CA THR A 414 -13.79 5.15 0.02
C THR A 414 -12.88 6.25 -0.55
N THR A 415 -11.96 6.77 0.27
CA THR A 415 -11.01 7.80 -0.15
C THR A 415 -10.04 7.25 -1.21
N ALA A 416 -9.31 6.18 -0.89
CA ALA A 416 -8.23 5.67 -1.73
C ALA A 416 -8.71 4.84 -2.93
N SER A 417 -9.86 4.17 -2.84
CA SER A 417 -10.34 3.27 -3.90
C SER A 417 -11.41 3.87 -4.81
N ILE A 418 -12.07 4.96 -4.39
CA ILE A 418 -13.15 5.59 -5.16
C ILE A 418 -12.85 7.06 -5.42
N ALA A 419 -12.79 7.89 -4.37
CA ALA A 419 -12.63 9.33 -4.54
C ALA A 419 -11.33 9.67 -5.27
N ALA A 420 -10.25 8.97 -4.92
CA ALA A 420 -8.94 9.24 -5.48
C ALA A 420 -8.82 8.87 -6.96
N PRO A 421 -9.11 7.63 -7.38
CA PRO A 421 -9.15 7.26 -8.80
C PRO A 421 -10.04 8.16 -9.66
N LEU A 422 -11.20 8.58 -9.17
CA LEU A 422 -12.08 9.46 -9.93
C LEU A 422 -11.46 10.84 -10.18
N PHE A 423 -10.88 11.46 -9.15
CA PHE A 423 -10.22 12.75 -9.30
C PHE A 423 -8.94 12.65 -10.13
N GLU A 424 -8.10 11.65 -9.84
CA GLU A 424 -6.82 11.48 -10.51
C GLU A 424 -6.98 11.15 -11.99
N GLU A 425 -7.89 10.25 -12.36
CA GLU A 425 -8.16 9.98 -13.77
C GLU A 425 -8.78 11.18 -14.47
N PHE A 426 -9.61 11.98 -13.79
CA PHE A 426 -10.13 13.23 -14.33
C PHE A 426 -9.01 14.23 -14.63
N LEU A 427 -8.04 14.39 -13.72
CA LEU A 427 -6.92 15.32 -13.87
C LEU A 427 -5.85 14.80 -14.85
N PHE A 428 -5.36 13.59 -14.65
CA PHE A 428 -4.24 13.04 -15.42
C PHE A 428 -4.67 12.56 -16.80
N ARG A 429 -5.78 11.83 -16.90
CA ARG A 429 -6.25 11.25 -18.17
C ARG A 429 -7.24 12.19 -18.85
N GLY A 430 -8.09 12.89 -18.10
CA GLY A 430 -9.03 13.85 -18.66
C GLY A 430 -8.40 15.17 -19.10
N PHE A 431 -7.34 15.62 -18.42
CA PHE A 431 -6.69 16.90 -18.71
C PHE A 431 -5.23 16.78 -19.17
N LEU A 432 -4.32 16.24 -18.36
CA LEU A 432 -2.88 16.30 -18.61
C LEU A 432 -2.49 15.56 -19.90
N LEU A 433 -2.85 14.28 -20.01
CA LEU A 433 -2.49 13.44 -21.15
C LEU A 433 -3.00 14.03 -22.48
N PRO A 434 -4.32 14.34 -22.64
CA PRO A 434 -4.82 15.04 -23.83
C PRO A 434 -4.06 16.33 -24.13
N SER A 435 -3.79 17.15 -23.12
CA SER A 435 -3.06 18.41 -23.30
C SER A 435 -1.65 18.20 -23.85
N LEU A 436 -0.94 17.18 -23.36
CA LEU A 436 0.41 16.84 -23.81
C LEU A 436 0.44 16.38 -25.27
N THR A 437 -0.65 15.79 -25.80
CA THR A 437 -0.71 15.36 -27.21
C THR A 437 -0.59 16.51 -28.22
N ARG A 438 -0.69 17.77 -27.77
CA ARG A 438 -0.37 18.96 -28.58
C ARG A 438 1.12 19.08 -28.91
N TYR A 439 1.99 18.55 -28.05
CA TYR A 439 3.44 18.79 -28.07
C TYR A 439 4.27 17.53 -28.36
N MET A 440 3.66 16.36 -28.26
CA MET A 440 4.33 15.07 -28.42
C MET A 440 3.37 14.01 -28.94
N PRO A 441 3.86 12.93 -29.56
CA PRO A 441 3.00 11.82 -29.97
C PRO A 441 2.29 11.18 -28.75
N VAL A 442 1.17 10.51 -29.01
CA VAL A 442 0.30 9.91 -27.96
C VAL A 442 1.08 9.01 -27.01
N TRP A 443 2.00 8.18 -27.52
CA TRP A 443 2.82 7.30 -26.67
C TRP A 443 3.75 8.09 -25.72
N GLY A 444 4.29 9.22 -26.18
CA GLY A 444 5.10 10.12 -25.35
C GLY A 444 4.25 10.81 -24.29
N ALA A 445 3.03 11.25 -24.64
CA ALA A 445 2.08 11.82 -23.69
C ALA A 445 1.66 10.81 -22.62
N ILE A 446 1.46 9.54 -22.98
CA ILE A 446 1.24 8.45 -22.01
C ILE A 446 2.43 8.34 -21.06
N GLY A 447 3.66 8.21 -21.57
CA GLY A 447 4.85 8.07 -20.73
C GLY A 447 5.06 9.24 -19.77
N VAL A 448 5.02 10.47 -20.28
CA VAL A 448 5.25 11.68 -19.47
C VAL A 448 4.15 11.89 -18.44
N SER A 449 2.87 11.74 -18.79
CA SER A 449 1.77 11.87 -17.82
C SER A 449 1.83 10.80 -16.73
N SER A 450 2.26 9.58 -17.07
CA SER A 450 2.40 8.46 -16.12
C SER A 450 3.54 8.69 -15.14
N LEU A 451 4.67 9.24 -15.61
CA LEU A 451 5.79 9.59 -14.74
C LEU A 451 5.43 10.75 -13.80
N ILE A 452 4.75 11.78 -14.29
CA ILE A 452 4.29 12.90 -13.44
C ILE A 452 3.27 12.39 -12.40
N PHE A 453 2.37 11.50 -12.79
CA PHE A 453 1.45 10.82 -11.88
C PHE A 453 2.20 10.09 -10.77
N ALA A 454 3.21 9.29 -11.11
CA ALA A 454 4.00 8.55 -10.13
C ALA A 454 4.80 9.47 -9.18
N ILE A 455 5.48 10.49 -9.72
CA ILE A 455 6.26 11.45 -8.91
C ILE A 455 5.38 12.22 -7.92
N ALA A 456 4.11 12.49 -8.28
CA ALA A 456 3.18 13.19 -7.40
C ALA A 456 2.82 12.42 -6.11
N HIS A 457 3.14 11.13 -6.02
CA HIS A 457 2.92 10.30 -4.82
C HIS A 457 4.03 10.47 -3.78
N LEU A 458 5.15 11.11 -4.14
CA LEU A 458 6.24 11.47 -3.22
C LEU A 458 6.92 10.29 -2.49
N SER A 459 6.77 9.07 -2.99
CA SER A 459 7.53 7.91 -2.54
C SER A 459 8.40 7.41 -3.69
N LEU A 460 9.71 7.35 -3.47
CA LEU A 460 10.65 6.99 -4.52
C LEU A 460 10.53 5.52 -4.93
N SER A 461 10.23 4.62 -3.98
CA SER A 461 9.99 3.21 -4.30
C SER A 461 8.70 2.97 -5.07
N GLU A 462 7.75 3.90 -5.02
CA GLU A 462 6.49 3.80 -5.75
C GLU A 462 6.59 4.34 -7.19
N VAL A 463 7.65 5.08 -7.53
CA VAL A 463 7.76 5.73 -8.85
C VAL A 463 7.69 4.73 -9.99
N LEU A 464 8.46 3.63 -9.90
CA LEU A 464 8.47 2.59 -10.93
C LEU A 464 7.10 1.88 -11.08
N PRO A 465 6.52 1.28 -10.01
CA PRO A 465 5.22 0.61 -10.12
C PRO A 465 4.09 1.56 -10.55
N LEU A 466 4.03 2.79 -10.02
CA LEU A 466 2.99 3.74 -10.40
C LEU A 466 3.16 4.28 -11.83
N THR A 467 4.40 4.36 -12.33
CA THR A 467 4.63 4.69 -13.74
C THR A 467 4.07 3.60 -14.65
N VAL A 468 4.29 2.32 -14.31
CA VAL A 468 3.78 1.18 -15.09
C VAL A 468 2.26 1.12 -15.06
N LEU A 469 1.65 1.21 -13.88
CA LEU A 469 0.19 1.32 -13.75
C LEU A 469 -0.34 2.52 -14.55
N GLY A 470 0.37 3.66 -14.46
CA GLY A 470 0.02 4.88 -15.15
C GLY A 470 0.01 4.74 -16.67
N VAL A 471 0.96 3.96 -17.22
CA VAL A 471 1.05 3.64 -18.64
C VAL A 471 -0.14 2.79 -19.07
N VAL A 472 -0.52 1.76 -18.27
CA VAL A 472 -1.69 0.93 -18.57
C VAL A 472 -2.96 1.78 -18.59
N LEU A 473 -3.16 2.65 -17.60
CA LEU A 473 -4.28 3.60 -17.54
C LEU A 473 -4.31 4.53 -18.76
N GLY A 474 -3.15 5.08 -19.15
CA GLY A 474 -3.01 5.93 -20.33
C GLY A 474 -3.33 5.21 -21.64
N VAL A 475 -2.89 3.95 -21.79
CA VAL A 475 -3.25 3.10 -22.93
C VAL A 475 -4.76 2.85 -22.95
N VAL A 476 -5.33 2.37 -21.85
CA VAL A 476 -6.78 2.11 -21.72
C VAL A 476 -7.60 3.35 -22.07
N TYR A 477 -7.21 4.52 -21.58
CA TYR A 477 -7.89 5.77 -21.89
C TYR A 477 -7.78 6.16 -23.36
N THR A 478 -6.57 6.16 -23.92
CA THR A 478 -6.34 6.59 -25.32
C THR A 478 -7.01 5.67 -26.33
N ARG A 479 -7.06 4.36 -26.06
CA ARG A 479 -7.74 3.38 -26.92
C ARG A 479 -9.25 3.49 -26.81
N SER A 480 -9.79 3.54 -25.58
CA SER A 480 -11.24 3.56 -25.34
C SER A 480 -11.92 4.91 -25.59
N ARG A 481 -11.17 6.02 -25.50
CA ARG A 481 -11.67 7.41 -25.55
C ARG A 481 -12.83 7.65 -24.57
N ASN A 482 -12.79 6.98 -23.42
CA ASN A 482 -13.81 7.05 -22.38
C ASN A 482 -13.13 7.04 -21.00
N LEU A 483 -13.30 8.10 -20.22
CA LEU A 483 -12.71 8.25 -18.89
C LEU A 483 -13.22 7.21 -17.88
N LEU A 484 -14.40 6.65 -18.10
CA LEU A 484 -14.91 5.59 -17.24
C LEU A 484 -13.98 4.36 -17.24
N SER A 485 -13.33 4.06 -18.37
CA SER A 485 -12.49 2.87 -18.52
C SER A 485 -11.27 2.88 -17.58
N PRO A 486 -10.40 3.92 -17.60
CA PRO A 486 -9.30 3.99 -16.66
C PRO A 486 -9.77 4.23 -15.21
N MET A 487 -10.90 4.94 -14.97
CA MET A 487 -11.47 5.09 -13.62
C MET A 487 -11.83 3.74 -13.02
N LEU A 488 -12.52 2.88 -13.77
CA LEU A 488 -12.88 1.53 -13.32
C LEU A 488 -11.63 0.67 -13.08
N LEU A 489 -10.63 0.74 -13.96
CA LEU A 489 -9.37 0.02 -13.78
C LEU A 489 -8.66 0.45 -12.50
N HIS A 490 -8.48 1.76 -12.32
CA HIS A 490 -7.76 2.32 -11.18
C HIS A 490 -8.51 2.03 -9.87
N SER A 491 -9.83 2.24 -9.84
CA SER A 491 -10.67 1.86 -8.69
C SER A 491 -10.61 0.37 -8.38
N ALA A 492 -10.64 -0.51 -9.38
CA ALA A 492 -10.52 -1.94 -9.17
C ALA A 492 -9.14 -2.32 -8.61
N TRP A 493 -8.07 -1.71 -9.15
CA TRP A 493 -6.71 -1.90 -8.66
C TRP A 493 -6.58 -1.55 -7.18
N ASN A 494 -7.02 -0.35 -6.80
CA ASN A 494 -6.95 0.12 -5.42
C ASN A 494 -7.87 -0.70 -4.51
N SER A 495 -9.09 -1.00 -4.95
CA SER A 495 -10.06 -1.77 -4.16
C SER A 495 -9.54 -3.17 -3.85
N ILE A 496 -9.03 -3.90 -4.84
CA ILE A 496 -8.58 -5.28 -4.66
C ILE A 496 -7.31 -5.31 -3.81
N THR A 497 -6.39 -4.37 -4.03
CA THR A 497 -5.20 -4.23 -3.19
C THR A 497 -5.61 -3.99 -1.74
N MET A 498 -6.45 -3.00 -1.48
CA MET A 498 -6.92 -2.67 -0.13
C MET A 498 -7.70 -3.80 0.54
N LEU A 499 -8.61 -4.46 -0.18
CA LEU A 499 -9.35 -5.60 0.36
C LEU A 499 -8.39 -6.75 0.72
N GLY A 500 -7.39 -7.01 -0.11
CA GLY A 500 -6.32 -7.94 0.22
C GLY A 500 -5.63 -7.57 1.53
N LEU A 501 -5.23 -6.30 1.70
CA LEU A 501 -4.61 -5.82 2.94
C LEU A 501 -5.55 -5.90 4.15
N PHE A 502 -6.84 -5.63 3.98
CA PHE A 502 -7.83 -5.69 5.06
C PHE A 502 -8.03 -7.13 5.53
N LEU A 503 -8.12 -8.05 4.57
CA LEU A 503 -8.22 -9.48 4.84
C LEU A 503 -6.95 -10.00 5.53
N LEU A 504 -5.76 -9.53 5.12
CA LEU A 504 -4.49 -9.87 5.76
C LEU A 504 -4.36 -9.30 7.18
N GLY A 505 -4.78 -8.05 7.39
CA GLY A 505 -4.66 -7.36 8.67
C GLY A 505 -5.70 -7.76 9.71
N SER A 506 -6.95 -8.02 9.31
CA SER A 506 -8.08 -8.34 10.23
C SER A 506 -7.96 -9.70 10.92
N SER A 507 -7.23 -10.64 10.31
CA SER A 507 -7.08 -12.02 10.78
C SER A 507 -5.98 -12.24 11.83
N VAL A 508 -5.20 -11.20 12.13
CA VAL A 508 -4.09 -11.26 13.10
C VAL A 508 -4.60 -11.33 14.55
N ASN A 509 -5.82 -10.84 14.80
CA ASN A 509 -6.47 -10.87 16.13
C ASN A 509 -7.41 -12.06 16.30
#